data_AF-K7K2Z9-F1
#
_entry.id   AF-K7K2Z9-F1
#
_cell.length_a   1.000
_cell.length_b   1.000
_cell.length_c   1.000
_cell.angle_alpha   90.00
_cell.angle_beta   90.00
_cell.angle_gamma   90.00
#
_symmetry.space_group_name_H-M   'P 1'
#
loop_
_entity.id
_entity.type
_entity.pdbx_description
1 polymer ?
#
loop_
_entity_poly.entity_id
_entity_poly.type
_entity_poly.pdbx_seq_one_letter_code
_entity_poly.pdbx_strand_id
1 'polypeptide(L)'
;MIAHSLCEFAGGEEERKELEAYREIHVPTLSLLKWTTKLRSEGLCPLTLEESILMLGALGFNRKMHIFVVGFNLYGGGSQLVALTNLYPKLVTKENLLSSAELESFANYSSQLAALDFIGCTASDAFAMTNSGSQLSSLVSRY
;
A
#
# COMPACT_ATOMS: atom_id res chain seq x y z
N MET A 1 -4.74 -2.85 -2.00
CA MET A 1 -3.47 -2.99 -2.74
C MET A 1 -3.72 -2.85 -4.24
N ILE A 2 -2.79 -2.23 -4.95
CA ILE A 2 -2.86 -1.92 -6.40
C ILE A 2 -3.00 -3.18 -7.25
N ALA A 3 -2.26 -4.25 -6.93
CA ALA A 3 -2.31 -5.52 -7.65
C ALA A 3 -3.72 -6.16 -7.70
N HIS A 4 -4.54 -5.92 -6.67
CA HIS A 4 -5.92 -6.44 -6.60
C HIS A 4 -6.95 -5.58 -7.37
N SER A 5 -6.55 -4.43 -7.90
CA SER A 5 -7.43 -3.58 -8.70
C SER A 5 -7.34 -3.93 -10.18
N LEU A 6 -8.46 -3.84 -10.91
CA LEU A 6 -8.51 -4.06 -12.38
C LEU A 6 -7.93 -2.88 -13.21
N CYS A 7 -7.07 -2.08 -12.58
CA CYS A 7 -6.60 -0.82 -13.12
C CYS A 7 -5.24 -0.93 -13.81
N GLU A 8 -5.05 -0.09 -14.82
CA GLU A 8 -3.73 0.25 -15.37
C GLU A 8 -3.27 1.60 -14.82
N PHE A 9 -1.96 1.73 -14.62
CA PHE A 9 -1.31 2.88 -14.01
C PHE A 9 -0.36 3.55 -15.01
N ALA A 10 0.05 4.78 -14.70
CA ALA A 10 0.71 5.67 -15.66
C ALA A 10 2.23 5.45 -15.78
N GLY A 11 2.82 4.45 -15.12
CA GLY A 11 4.26 4.14 -15.15
C GLY A 11 4.75 3.47 -16.43
N GLY A 12 3.90 3.41 -17.47
CA GLY A 12 4.26 2.92 -18.79
C GLY A 12 4.43 1.40 -18.87
N GLU A 13 5.13 0.95 -19.92
CA GLU A 13 5.27 -0.48 -20.25
C GLU A 13 6.09 -1.27 -19.24
N GLU A 14 7.02 -0.61 -18.54
CA GLU A 14 7.84 -1.24 -17.49
C GLU A 14 7.00 -1.56 -16.26
N GLU A 15 6.28 -0.56 -15.72
CA GLU A 15 5.34 -0.76 -14.61
C GLU A 15 4.27 -1.80 -14.97
N ARG A 16 3.74 -1.74 -16.19
CA ARG A 16 2.71 -2.69 -16.64
C ARG A 16 3.20 -4.14 -16.57
N LYS A 17 4.40 -4.42 -17.08
CA LYS A 17 4.99 -5.78 -17.06
C LYS A 17 5.31 -6.24 -15.65
N GLU A 18 5.87 -5.36 -14.82
CA GLU A 18 6.19 -5.70 -13.43
C GLU A 18 4.92 -6.00 -12.62
N LEU A 19 3.89 -5.16 -12.77
CA LEU A 19 2.61 -5.34 -12.10
C LEU A 19 1.88 -6.59 -12.60
N GLU A 20 1.94 -6.91 -13.90
CA GLU A 20 1.43 -8.15 -14.47
C GLU A 20 2.12 -9.38 -13.85
N ALA A 21 3.46 -9.41 -13.81
CA ALA A 21 4.22 -10.50 -13.21
C ALA A 21 3.88 -10.66 -11.71
N TYR A 22 3.74 -9.55 -10.98
CA TYR A 22 3.34 -9.57 -9.57
C TYR A 22 1.92 -10.16 -9.41
N ARG A 23 0.98 -9.78 -10.28
CA ARG A 23 -0.42 -10.27 -10.26
C ARG A 23 -0.51 -11.77 -10.54
N GLU A 24 0.26 -12.30 -11.48
CA GLU A 24 0.30 -13.74 -11.77
C GLU A 24 0.71 -14.56 -10.55
N ILE A 25 1.65 -14.06 -9.76
CA ILE A 25 2.15 -14.76 -8.56
C ILE A 25 1.17 -14.61 -7.40
N HIS A 26 0.70 -13.39 -7.13
CA HIS A 26 0.02 -13.06 -5.87
C HIS A 26 -1.51 -13.01 -5.99
N VAL A 27 -2.06 -12.80 -7.19
CA VAL A 27 -3.51 -12.67 -7.42
C VAL A 27 -3.95 -13.36 -8.73
N PRO A 28 -3.63 -14.65 -8.93
CA PRO A 28 -3.82 -15.35 -10.22
C PRO A 28 -5.28 -15.37 -10.69
N THR A 29 -6.23 -15.33 -9.76
CA THR A 29 -7.67 -15.32 -10.07
C THR A 29 -8.10 -14.07 -10.86
N LEU A 30 -7.43 -12.93 -10.65
CA LEU A 30 -7.74 -11.68 -11.35
C LEU A 30 -6.97 -11.56 -12.68
N SER A 31 -5.90 -12.31 -12.88
CA SER A 31 -5.08 -12.29 -14.11
C SER A 31 -5.85 -12.69 -15.38
N LEU A 32 -7.00 -13.35 -15.22
CA LEU A 32 -7.88 -13.74 -16.32
C LEU A 32 -8.85 -12.63 -16.76
N LEU A 33 -8.93 -11.53 -16.00
CA LEU A 33 -9.82 -10.41 -16.28
C LEU A 33 -9.09 -9.31 -17.06
N LYS A 34 -9.86 -8.53 -17.84
CA LYS A 34 -9.30 -7.46 -18.66
C LYS A 34 -9.05 -6.21 -17.82
N TRP A 35 -7.79 -5.76 -17.81
CA TRP A 35 -7.38 -4.50 -17.18
C TRP A 35 -7.83 -3.29 -18.00
N THR A 36 -8.13 -2.18 -17.33
CA THR A 36 -8.64 -0.97 -18.01
C THR A 36 -8.18 0.32 -17.36
N THR A 37 -7.94 1.33 -18.19
CA THR A 37 -7.71 2.72 -17.78
C THR A 37 -9.02 3.43 -17.39
N LYS A 38 -10.18 2.91 -17.78
CA LYS A 38 -11.49 3.55 -17.55
C LYS A 38 -11.80 3.72 -16.06
N LEU A 39 -11.56 2.67 -15.26
CA LEU A 39 -11.79 2.70 -13.81
C LEU A 39 -11.02 3.83 -13.13
N ARG A 40 -9.84 4.17 -13.65
CA ARG A 40 -8.98 5.22 -13.09
C ARG A 40 -9.59 6.60 -13.32
N SER A 41 -10.12 6.84 -14.52
CA SER A 41 -10.82 8.08 -14.84
C SER A 41 -12.12 8.28 -14.04
N GLU A 42 -12.72 7.18 -13.57
CA GLU A 42 -13.93 7.20 -12.72
C GLU A 42 -13.60 7.29 -11.23
N GLY A 43 -12.32 7.35 -10.83
CA GLY A 43 -11.91 7.40 -9.43
C GLY A 43 -12.08 6.08 -8.67
N LEU A 44 -12.22 4.96 -9.38
CA LEU A 44 -12.44 3.62 -8.82
C LEU A 44 -11.13 2.82 -8.61
N CYS A 45 -9.99 3.42 -8.94
CA CYS A 45 -8.69 2.81 -8.77
C CYS A 45 -8.01 3.28 -7.49
N PRO A 46 -7.22 2.40 -6.85
CA PRO A 46 -6.44 2.82 -5.72
C PRO A 46 -5.34 3.81 -6.13
N LEU A 47 -4.91 4.65 -5.19
CA LEU A 47 -3.76 5.52 -5.39
C LEU A 47 -2.47 4.70 -5.46
N THR A 48 -1.54 5.12 -6.33
CA THR A 48 -0.14 4.64 -6.24
C THR A 48 0.51 5.15 -4.95
N LEU A 49 1.63 4.54 -4.56
CA LEU A 49 2.35 4.99 -3.37
C LEU A 49 2.88 6.43 -3.55
N GLU A 50 3.33 6.77 -4.76
CA GLU A 50 3.73 8.13 -5.14
C GLU A 50 2.55 9.11 -5.06
N GLU A 51 1.39 8.76 -5.63
CA GLU A 51 0.17 9.56 -5.58
C GLU A 51 -0.29 9.80 -4.14
N SER A 52 -0.20 8.78 -3.29
CA SER A 52 -0.55 8.86 -1.88
C SER A 52 0.33 9.86 -1.14
N ILE A 53 1.63 9.86 -1.43
CA ILE A 53 2.60 10.74 -0.79
C ILE A 53 2.48 12.19 -1.29
N LEU A 54 2.19 12.38 -2.58
CA LEU A 54 1.85 13.69 -3.13
C LEU A 54 0.57 14.24 -2.50
N MET A 55 -0.45 13.38 -2.32
CA MET A 55 -1.68 13.74 -1.62
C MET A 55 -1.40 14.20 -0.18
N LEU A 56 -0.57 13.47 0.57
CA LEU A 56 -0.17 13.90 1.92
C LEU A 56 0.50 15.28 1.90
N GLY A 57 1.41 15.51 0.97
CA GLY A 57 2.04 16.83 0.79
C GLY A 57 1.04 17.93 0.48
N ALA A 58 0.07 17.65 -0.40
CA ALA A 58 -0.99 18.59 -0.77
C ALA A 58 -1.95 18.91 0.39
N LEU A 59 -2.17 17.97 1.31
CA LEU A 59 -2.96 18.16 2.53
C LEU A 59 -2.23 18.95 3.63
N GLY A 60 -0.96 19.35 3.40
CA GLY A 60 -0.18 20.16 4.32
C GLY A 60 0.59 19.35 5.37
N PHE A 61 0.68 18.03 5.22
CA PHE A 61 1.51 17.21 6.08
C PHE A 61 3.01 17.51 5.85
N ASN A 62 3.75 17.68 6.96
CA ASN A 62 5.15 18.08 6.92
C ASN A 62 6.08 16.88 6.68
N ARG A 63 7.15 17.08 5.90
CA ARG A 63 8.24 16.11 5.68
C ARG A 63 8.89 15.58 6.97
N LYS A 64 8.79 16.30 8.10
CA LYS A 64 9.33 15.86 9.41
C LYS A 64 8.50 14.80 10.13
N MET A 65 7.32 14.48 9.62
CA MET A 65 6.40 13.51 10.23
C MET A 65 6.89 12.07 10.04
N HIS A 66 6.48 11.20 10.97
CA HIS A 66 6.66 9.77 10.83
C HIS A 66 5.53 9.19 9.99
N ILE A 67 5.86 8.49 8.92
CA ILE A 67 4.87 7.81 8.06
C ILE A 67 5.02 6.32 8.29
N PHE A 68 4.01 5.71 8.88
CA PHE A 68 3.89 4.27 8.95
C PHE A 68 3.25 3.75 7.66
N VAL A 69 4.02 3.03 6.84
CA VAL A 69 3.53 2.44 5.59
C VAL A 69 3.05 1.02 5.87
N VAL A 70 1.76 0.82 5.65
CA VAL A 70 1.10 -0.47 5.76
C VAL A 70 0.97 -1.13 4.38
N GLY A 71 1.41 -2.38 4.29
CA GLY A 71 1.28 -3.19 3.10
C GLY A 71 2.04 -4.50 3.21
N PHE A 72 1.79 -5.39 2.26
CA PHE A 72 2.57 -6.60 2.07
C PHE A 72 3.27 -6.50 0.72
N ASN A 73 4.59 -6.63 0.73
CA ASN A 73 5.45 -6.76 -0.45
C ASN A 73 5.08 -5.79 -1.60
N LEU A 74 5.59 -4.56 -1.53
CA LEU A 74 5.36 -3.56 -2.59
C LEU A 74 5.91 -4.08 -3.93
N TYR A 75 5.14 -3.98 -5.01
CA TYR A 75 5.70 -4.18 -6.35
C TYR A 75 6.74 -3.06 -6.60
N GLY A 76 7.87 -3.36 -7.25
CA GLY A 76 9.06 -2.49 -7.22
C GLY A 76 9.92 -2.64 -5.97
N GLY A 77 9.43 -3.28 -4.91
CA GLY A 77 10.17 -3.57 -3.70
C GLY A 77 10.77 -2.32 -3.03
N GLY A 78 12.03 -2.41 -2.63
CA GLY A 78 12.72 -1.34 -1.91
C GLY A 78 12.99 -0.08 -2.75
N SER A 79 13.02 -0.17 -4.08
CA SER A 79 13.32 1.00 -4.94
C SER A 79 12.23 2.07 -4.86
N GLN A 80 10.97 1.66 -4.81
CA GLN A 80 9.82 2.54 -4.59
C GLN A 80 9.93 3.24 -3.23
N LEU A 81 10.25 2.50 -2.16
CA LEU A 81 10.43 3.07 -0.82
C LEU A 81 11.59 4.08 -0.75
N VAL A 82 12.68 3.85 -1.49
CA VAL A 82 13.82 4.77 -1.55
C VAL A 82 13.42 6.11 -2.16
N ALA A 83 12.70 6.11 -3.28
CA ALA A 83 12.23 7.33 -3.92
C ALA A 83 11.37 8.19 -2.96
N LEU A 84 10.59 7.52 -2.13
CA LEU A 84 9.65 8.14 -1.20
C LEU A 84 10.32 8.64 0.08
N THR A 85 11.36 7.95 0.54
CA THR A 85 12.17 8.36 1.70
C THR A 85 12.84 9.72 1.45
N ASN A 86 13.11 10.08 0.18
CA ASN A 86 13.59 11.42 -0.16
C ASN A 86 12.55 12.51 0.15
N LEU A 87 11.25 12.23 0.00
CA LEU A 87 10.17 13.17 0.32
C LEU A 87 9.84 13.16 1.81
N TYR A 88 9.75 11.97 2.41
CA TYR A 88 9.45 11.77 3.82
C TYR A 88 10.53 10.86 4.45
N PRO A 89 11.59 11.44 5.04
CA PRO A 89 12.75 10.69 5.52
C PRO A 89 12.47 9.79 6.71
N LYS A 90 11.31 9.93 7.37
CA LYS A 90 10.92 9.12 8.54
C LYS A 90 9.82 8.12 8.18
N LEU A 91 10.00 7.44 7.06
CA LEU A 91 9.15 6.36 6.63
C LEU A 91 9.54 5.09 7.39
N VAL A 92 8.56 4.42 7.99
CA VAL A 92 8.75 3.18 8.74
C VAL A 92 7.71 2.15 8.30
N THR A 93 8.13 0.90 8.16
CA THR A 93 7.25 -0.25 7.95
C THR A 93 7.21 -1.13 9.20
N LYS A 94 6.33 -2.12 9.25
CA LYS A 94 6.30 -3.06 10.39
C LYS A 94 7.63 -3.80 10.56
N GLU A 95 8.33 -4.07 9.46
CA GLU A 95 9.66 -4.70 9.45
C GLU A 95 10.76 -3.78 9.99
N ASN A 96 10.52 -2.45 10.03
CA ASN A 96 11.42 -1.52 10.72
C ASN A 96 11.12 -1.39 12.21
N LEU A 97 9.86 -1.63 12.63
CA LEU A 97 9.42 -1.45 14.01
C LEU A 97 9.57 -2.71 14.86
N LEU A 98 9.42 -3.89 14.25
CA LEU A 98 9.43 -5.19 14.93
C LEU A 98 10.69 -5.96 14.57
N SER A 99 11.19 -6.74 15.52
CA SER A 99 12.29 -7.67 15.27
C SER A 99 11.85 -8.85 14.40
N SER A 100 12.79 -9.48 13.71
CA SER A 100 12.50 -10.69 12.92
C SER A 100 11.85 -11.79 13.76
N ALA A 101 12.27 -11.95 15.02
CA ALA A 101 11.68 -12.95 15.93
C ALA A 101 10.21 -12.66 16.27
N GLU A 102 9.84 -11.39 16.43
CA GLU A 102 8.45 -10.98 16.66
C GLU A 102 7.60 -11.24 15.40
N LEU A 103 8.14 -10.98 14.21
CA LEU A 103 7.45 -11.18 12.94
C LEU A 103 7.33 -12.65 12.54
N GLU A 104 8.32 -13.48 12.86
CA GLU A 104 8.34 -14.92 12.54
C GLU A 104 7.11 -15.64 13.10
N SER A 105 6.64 -15.23 14.28
CA SER A 105 5.43 -15.78 14.90
C SER A 105 4.17 -15.62 14.04
N PHE A 106 4.16 -14.63 13.14
CA PHE A 106 3.03 -14.30 12.26
C PHE A 106 3.27 -14.66 10.79
N ALA A 107 4.46 -15.15 10.42
CA ALA A 107 4.87 -15.35 9.04
C ALA A 107 3.92 -16.24 8.23
N ASN A 108 3.33 -17.26 8.87
CA ASN A 108 2.40 -18.19 8.25
C ASN A 108 0.92 -17.75 8.35
N TYR A 109 0.65 -16.62 9.00
CA TYR A 109 -0.69 -16.16 9.32
C TYR A 109 -0.94 -14.77 8.72
N SER A 110 -1.20 -14.71 7.41
CA SER A 110 -1.42 -13.45 6.68
C SER A 110 -2.44 -12.53 7.36
N SER A 111 -3.55 -13.06 7.87
CA SER A 111 -4.56 -12.27 8.59
C SER A 111 -4.05 -11.69 9.92
N GLN A 112 -3.20 -12.41 10.66
CA GLN A 112 -2.61 -11.91 11.90
C GLN A 112 -1.51 -10.88 11.61
N LEU A 113 -0.72 -11.11 10.57
CA LEU A 113 0.27 -10.14 10.09
C LEU A 113 -0.40 -8.82 9.64
N ALA A 114 -1.57 -8.91 9.01
CA ALA A 114 -2.40 -7.74 8.67
C ALA A 114 -3.05 -7.08 9.90
N ALA A 115 -3.23 -7.80 11.01
CA ALA A 115 -3.72 -7.21 12.25
C ALA A 115 -2.67 -6.29 12.89
N LEU A 116 -1.36 -6.59 12.74
CA LEU A 116 -0.29 -5.70 13.20
C LEU A 116 -0.32 -4.36 12.45
N ASP A 117 -0.56 -4.41 11.14
CA ASP A 117 -0.74 -3.22 10.32
C ASP A 117 -1.92 -2.37 10.83
N PHE A 118 -3.03 -3.02 11.20
CA PHE A 118 -4.20 -2.35 11.76
C PHE A 118 -3.91 -1.70 13.11
N ILE A 119 -3.15 -2.37 14.00
CA ILE A 119 -2.72 -1.79 15.27
C ILE A 119 -1.89 -0.52 15.04
N GLY A 120 -0.94 -0.54 14.11
CA GLY A 120 -0.16 0.66 13.77
C GLY A 120 -1.02 1.79 13.20
N CYS A 121 -1.94 1.49 12.29
CA CYS A 121 -2.91 2.48 11.77
C CYS A 121 -3.78 3.08 12.87
N THR A 122 -4.31 2.27 13.79
CA THR A 122 -5.19 2.77 14.87
C THR A 122 -4.45 3.60 15.92
N ALA A 123 -3.15 3.36 16.11
CA ALA A 123 -2.28 4.12 16.99
C ALA A 123 -1.77 5.44 16.37
N SER A 124 -2.00 5.66 15.07
CA SER A 124 -1.54 6.85 14.35
C SER A 124 -2.47 8.06 14.57
N ASP A 125 -1.90 9.27 14.56
CA ASP A 125 -2.66 10.53 14.71
C ASP A 125 -3.63 10.78 13.55
N ALA A 126 -3.25 10.31 12.36
CA ALA A 126 -4.06 10.32 11.16
C ALA A 126 -3.75 9.07 10.34
N PHE A 127 -4.73 8.60 9.58
CA PHE A 127 -4.53 7.52 8.61
C PHE A 127 -5.10 7.92 7.25
N ALA A 128 -4.43 7.47 6.20
CA ALA A 128 -4.88 7.60 4.83
C ALA A 128 -4.87 6.22 4.20
N MET A 129 -5.82 5.98 3.29
CA MET A 129 -5.91 4.70 2.60
C MET A 129 -5.76 4.92 1.11
N THR A 130 -5.12 3.95 0.47
CA THR A 130 -4.98 3.95 -0.99
C THR A 130 -6.15 3.27 -1.68
N ASN A 131 -6.96 2.47 -0.98
CA ASN A 131 -8.15 1.78 -1.51
C ASN A 131 -9.25 1.71 -0.45
N SER A 132 -10.51 1.85 -0.84
CA SER A 132 -11.70 1.72 0.02
C SER A 132 -12.09 0.27 0.33
N GLY A 133 -11.13 -0.65 0.36
CA GLY A 133 -11.38 -2.08 0.58
C GLY A 133 -11.98 -2.39 1.96
N SER A 134 -12.25 -3.68 2.23
CA SER A 134 -12.91 -4.15 3.47
C SER A 134 -12.24 -3.75 4.79
N GLN A 135 -10.96 -3.37 4.77
CA GLN A 135 -10.24 -2.89 5.95
C GLN A 135 -10.70 -1.50 6.41
N LEU A 136 -11.29 -0.69 5.51
CA LEU A 136 -11.81 0.65 5.80
C LEU A 136 -12.88 0.64 6.89
N SER A 137 -13.85 -0.28 6.78
CA SER A 137 -14.98 -0.31 7.71
C SER A 137 -14.51 -0.56 9.14
N SER A 138 -13.50 -1.41 9.33
CA SER A 138 -12.94 -1.69 10.65
C SER A 138 -12.19 -0.49 11.26
N LEU A 139 -11.53 0.34 10.44
CA LEU A 139 -10.78 1.53 10.92
C LEU A 139 -11.68 2.73 11.22
N VAL A 140 -12.75 2.90 10.43
CA VAL A 140 -13.67 4.05 10.56
C VAL A 140 -14.78 3.81 11.57
N SER A 141 -15.15 2.55 11.83
CA SER A 141 -16.14 2.20 12.86
C SER A 141 -15.54 2.25 14.26
N ARG A 142 -14.98 3.39 14.66
CA ARG A 142 -14.71 3.69 16.07
C ARG A 142 -16.05 3.88 16.78
N TYR A 143 -16.62 2.74 17.21
CA TYR A 143 -17.90 2.53 17.89
C TYR A 143 -19.16 2.66 17.03
#